data_AF-A0A6G3WTX6-F1
#
_entry.id   AF-A0A6G3WTX6-F1
#
_cell.length_a   1.000
_cell.length_b   1.000
_cell.length_c   1.000
_cell.angle_alpha   90.00
_cell.angle_beta   90.00
_cell.angle_gamma   90.00
#
_symmetry.space_group_name_H-M   'P 1'
#
loop_
_entity.id
_entity.type
_entity.pdbx_description
1 polymer ?
#
loop_
_entity_poly.entity_id
_entity_poly.type
_entity_poly.pdbx_seq_one_letter_code
_entity_poly.pdbx_strand_id
1 'polypeptide(L)'
;RLTPTVRAAITEIAALHGITADLDDPGFDVAQLLGKLGPAASLVENTVRNSSNPTMLDAGYKVNVIPGHATAFIDGRMVPGGDDEFHATLDRLTGPSVSWEFHHREQALTAPVDSPTYAKLRAAVERFDPDAHTVPYCMSGGTDAKQFSR
;
A
#
# COMPACT_ATOMS: atom_id res chain seq x y z
N ARG A 1 -1.02 -0.13 -10.89
CA ARG A 1 -1.71 1.19 -11.01
C ARG A 1 -1.58 1.92 -9.68
N LEU A 2 -1.23 3.21 -9.69
CA LEU A 2 -1.15 4.01 -8.46
C LEU A 2 -2.53 4.56 -8.07
N THR A 3 -2.86 4.57 -6.78
CA THR A 3 -4.11 5.16 -6.28
C THR A 3 -4.04 6.70 -6.29
N PRO A 4 -5.17 7.43 -6.32
CA PRO A 4 -5.16 8.89 -6.37
C PRO A 4 -4.33 9.54 -5.24
N THR A 5 -4.46 9.04 -4.02
CA THR A 5 -3.69 9.52 -2.86
C THR A 5 -2.19 9.30 -3.04
N VAL A 6 -1.78 8.12 -3.52
CA VAL A 6 -0.36 7.79 -3.73
C VAL A 6 0.22 8.59 -4.90
N ARG A 7 -0.56 8.84 -5.97
CA ARG A 7 -0.16 9.73 -7.06
C ARG A 7 0.10 11.13 -6.53
N ALA A 8 -0.85 11.71 -5.81
CA ALA A 8 -0.70 13.04 -5.24
C ALA A 8 0.48 13.12 -4.26
N ALA A 9 0.68 12.09 -3.42
CA ALA A 9 1.82 12.01 -2.52
C ALA A 9 3.16 12.05 -3.26
N ILE A 10 3.30 11.18 -4.28
CA ILE A 10 4.51 11.09 -5.09
C ILE A 10 4.78 12.39 -5.84
N THR A 11 3.74 13.02 -6.42
CA THR A 11 3.87 14.30 -7.13
C THR A 11 4.41 15.39 -6.20
N GLU A 12 3.83 15.55 -5.01
CA GLU A 12 4.26 16.56 -4.04
C GLU A 12 5.68 16.30 -3.52
N ILE A 13 6.00 15.05 -3.14
CA ILE A 13 7.34 14.69 -2.68
C ILE A 13 8.38 14.90 -3.79
N ALA A 14 8.07 14.51 -5.03
CA ALA A 14 8.97 14.73 -6.16
C ALA A 14 9.22 16.23 -6.40
N ALA A 15 8.19 17.06 -6.33
CA ALA A 15 8.31 18.52 -6.48
C ALA A 15 9.23 19.12 -5.41
N LEU A 16 9.14 18.68 -4.15
CA LEU A 16 10.03 19.13 -3.06
C LEU A 16 11.49 18.73 -3.27
N HIS A 17 11.73 17.65 -4.02
CA HIS A 17 13.07 17.23 -4.43
C HIS A 17 13.54 17.87 -5.75
N GLY A 18 12.75 18.80 -6.33
CA GLY A 18 13.05 19.41 -7.63
C GLY A 18 12.95 18.43 -8.81
N ILE A 19 12.20 17.33 -8.65
CA ILE A 19 12.01 16.30 -9.66
C ILE A 19 10.65 16.48 -10.32
N THR A 20 10.66 16.71 -11.64
CA THR A 20 9.42 16.65 -12.44
C THR A 20 9.10 15.19 -12.74
N ALA A 21 7.97 14.71 -12.21
CA ALA A 21 7.46 13.37 -12.47
C ALA A 21 6.16 13.45 -13.27
N ASP A 22 6.22 13.04 -14.55
CA ASP A 22 5.01 12.77 -15.33
C ASP A 22 4.57 11.34 -15.03
N LEU A 23 3.52 11.21 -14.22
CA LEU A 23 3.02 9.92 -13.80
C LEU A 23 2.08 9.28 -14.84
N ASP A 24 1.74 9.99 -15.91
CA ASP A 24 0.91 9.53 -17.02
C ASP A 24 1.74 9.13 -18.26
N ASP A 25 3.06 9.36 -18.22
CA ASP A 25 4.00 8.90 -19.25
C ASP A 25 3.96 7.36 -19.39
N PRO A 26 3.81 6.80 -20.60
CA PRO A 26 3.80 5.34 -20.81
C PRO A 26 5.08 4.61 -20.37
N GLY A 27 6.21 5.31 -20.36
CA GLY A 27 7.50 4.86 -19.86
C GLY A 27 7.75 5.17 -18.39
N PHE A 28 6.74 5.68 -17.66
CA PHE A 28 6.86 5.95 -16.24
C PHE A 28 7.18 4.68 -15.44
N ASP A 29 8.33 4.70 -14.77
CA ASP A 29 8.74 3.66 -13.83
C ASP A 29 8.75 4.21 -12.40
N VAL A 30 7.80 3.73 -11.61
CA VAL A 30 7.68 4.10 -10.19
C VAL A 30 8.94 3.70 -9.40
N ALA A 31 9.58 2.56 -9.69
CA ALA A 31 10.76 2.12 -8.97
C ALA A 31 11.96 3.05 -9.23
N GLN A 32 12.11 3.52 -10.47
CA GLN A 32 13.13 4.50 -10.82
C GLN A 32 12.89 5.84 -10.10
N LEU A 33 11.64 6.31 -10.04
CA LEU A 33 11.31 7.53 -9.31
C LEU A 33 11.59 7.37 -7.81
N LEU A 34 11.13 6.28 -7.18
CA LEU A 34 11.41 6.00 -5.77
C LEU A 34 12.92 6.01 -5.47
N GLY A 35 13.74 5.46 -6.37
CA GLY A 35 15.21 5.54 -6.25
C GLY A 35 15.76 6.98 -6.23
N LYS A 36 15.13 7.91 -6.94
CA LYS A 36 15.51 9.34 -6.95
C LYS A 36 15.03 10.10 -5.71
N LEU A 37 13.95 9.65 -5.06
CA LEU A 37 13.43 10.26 -3.83
C LEU A 37 14.29 9.95 -2.59
N GLY A 38 15.17 8.95 -2.67
CA GLY A 38 16.04 8.57 -1.57
C GLY A 38 15.23 8.15 -0.33
N PRO A 39 15.59 8.59 0.89
CA PRO A 39 14.86 8.21 2.11
C PRO A 39 13.37 8.54 2.10
N ALA A 40 12.94 9.59 1.38
CA ALA A 40 11.53 9.97 1.30
C ALA A 40 10.67 8.90 0.59
N ALA A 41 11.27 8.00 -0.19
CA ALA A 41 10.58 6.90 -0.83
C ALA A 41 9.86 5.98 0.18
N SER A 42 10.39 5.85 1.40
CA SER A 42 9.81 4.99 2.44
C SER A 42 8.39 5.43 2.86
N LEU A 43 8.03 6.69 2.58
CA LEU A 43 6.69 7.22 2.84
C LEU A 43 5.64 6.61 1.89
N VAL A 44 6.02 6.17 0.69
CA VAL A 44 5.05 5.78 -0.34
C VAL A 44 5.30 4.38 -0.91
N GLU A 45 6.51 3.84 -0.79
CA GLU A 45 6.94 2.58 -1.43
C GLU A 45 6.03 1.38 -1.09
N ASN A 46 5.47 1.35 0.11
CA ASN A 46 4.61 0.26 0.60
C ASN A 46 3.16 0.37 0.11
N THR A 47 2.84 1.42 -0.65
CA THR A 47 1.49 1.70 -1.15
C THR A 47 1.43 1.86 -2.67
N VAL A 48 2.54 1.65 -3.38
CA VAL A 48 2.57 1.68 -4.86
C VAL A 48 2.04 0.40 -5.51
N ARG A 49 1.91 -0.68 -4.72
CA ARG A 49 1.43 -2.01 -5.15
C ARG A 49 0.91 -2.79 -3.96
N ASN A 50 0.13 -3.83 -4.24
CA ASN A 50 -0.21 -4.84 -3.24
C ASN A 50 1.04 -5.59 -2.76
N SER A 51 1.02 -6.11 -1.53
CA SER A 51 2.06 -7.01 -1.01
C SER A 51 1.47 -8.17 -0.22
N SER A 52 2.21 -9.28 -0.17
CA SER A 52 1.88 -10.44 0.63
C SER A 52 3.15 -10.93 1.31
N ASN A 53 3.11 -11.11 2.64
CA ASN A 53 4.26 -11.54 3.43
C ASN A 53 3.86 -12.75 4.28
N PRO A 54 4.52 -13.92 4.13
CA PRO A 54 4.31 -15.03 5.05
C PRO A 54 4.76 -14.62 6.45
N THR A 55 3.87 -14.68 7.42
CA THR A 55 4.13 -14.27 8.81
C THR A 55 4.12 -15.44 9.78
N MET A 56 3.43 -16.54 9.44
CA MET A 56 3.41 -17.77 10.21
C MET A 56 3.49 -18.97 9.26
N LEU A 57 4.26 -19.98 9.63
CA LEU A 57 4.35 -21.26 8.91
C LEU A 57 4.33 -22.39 9.94
N ASP A 58 3.52 -23.40 9.67
CA ASP A 58 3.43 -24.62 10.46
C ASP A 58 3.45 -25.85 9.55
N ALA A 59 4.39 -26.76 9.79
CA ALA A 59 4.56 -27.98 9.00
C ALA A 59 5.38 -29.04 9.76
N GLY A 60 4.73 -30.17 10.04
CA GLY A 60 5.39 -31.34 10.63
C GLY A 60 5.65 -31.23 12.13
N TYR A 61 6.12 -32.33 12.71
CA TYR A 61 6.37 -32.44 14.15
C TYR A 61 7.67 -33.16 14.51
N LYS A 62 8.34 -33.80 13.55
CA LYS A 62 9.57 -34.58 13.77
C LYS A 62 10.45 -34.58 12.54
N VAL A 63 11.77 -34.48 12.74
CA VAL A 63 12.78 -34.32 11.68
C VAL A 63 12.81 -35.44 10.64
N ASN A 64 12.36 -36.65 10.99
CA ASN A 64 12.40 -37.83 10.12
C ASN A 64 11.01 -38.27 9.63
N VAL A 65 10.01 -37.39 9.70
CA VAL A 65 8.64 -37.66 9.24
C VAL A 65 8.28 -36.61 8.19
N ILE A 66 7.89 -37.06 6.99
CA ILE A 66 7.37 -36.17 5.94
C ILE A 66 6.01 -35.65 6.40
N PRO A 67 5.80 -34.32 6.50
CA PRO A 67 4.51 -33.75 6.89
C PRO A 67 3.41 -34.07 5.88
N GLY A 68 2.22 -34.47 6.35
CA GLY A 68 1.05 -34.68 5.50
C GLY A 68 0.28 -33.39 5.17
N HIS A 69 0.52 -32.31 5.92
CA HIS A 69 -0.07 -31.00 5.69
C HIS A 69 0.92 -29.91 6.12
N ALA A 70 0.73 -28.71 5.57
CA ALA A 70 1.38 -27.49 5.97
C ALA A 70 0.36 -26.35 5.93
N THR A 71 0.48 -25.40 6.84
CA THR A 71 -0.38 -24.21 6.91
C THR A 71 0.50 -22.98 7.03
N ALA A 72 0.11 -21.89 6.37
CA ALA A 72 0.76 -20.61 6.49
C ALA A 72 -0.27 -19.50 6.66
N PHE A 73 0.07 -18.48 7.45
CA PHE A 73 -0.68 -17.24 7.50
C PHE A 73 0.11 -16.15 6.78
N ILE A 74 -0.57 -15.45 5.89
CA ILE A 74 0.00 -14.44 5.01
C ILE A 74 -0.60 -13.09 5.37
N ASP A 75 0.25 -12.12 5.71
CA ASP A 75 -0.16 -10.72 5.86
C ASP A 75 -0.27 -10.08 4.48
N GLY A 76 -1.51 -9.84 4.05
CA GLY A 76 -1.84 -9.19 2.78
C GLY A 76 -2.10 -7.70 2.96
N ARG A 77 -1.34 -6.86 2.24
CA ARG A 77 -1.58 -5.41 2.16
C ARG A 77 -2.15 -5.09 0.79
N MET A 78 -3.44 -4.77 0.75
CA MET A 78 -4.15 -4.40 -0.47
C MET A 78 -4.27 -2.87 -0.56
N VAL A 79 -3.86 -2.30 -1.68
CA VAL A 79 -4.09 -0.89 -1.97
C VAL A 79 -5.56 -0.67 -2.33
N PRO A 80 -6.13 0.53 -2.09
CA PRO A 80 -7.52 0.82 -2.48
C PRO A 80 -7.83 0.49 -3.94
N GLY A 81 -8.85 -0.36 -4.16
CA GLY A 81 -9.25 -0.83 -5.49
C GLY A 81 -8.31 -1.87 -6.10
N GLY A 82 -7.43 -2.48 -5.29
CA GLY A 82 -6.50 -3.54 -5.68
C GLY A 82 -6.93 -4.94 -5.25
N ASP A 83 -8.12 -5.11 -4.66
CA ASP A 83 -8.61 -6.39 -4.13
C ASP A 83 -8.63 -7.50 -5.19
N ASP A 84 -9.21 -7.25 -6.36
CA ASP A 84 -9.32 -8.27 -7.41
C ASP A 84 -7.95 -8.67 -7.96
N GLU A 85 -7.04 -7.71 -8.09
CA GLU A 85 -5.65 -7.95 -8.51
C GLU A 85 -4.91 -8.79 -7.46
N PHE A 86 -5.15 -8.54 -6.17
CA PHE A 86 -4.58 -9.32 -5.08
C PHE A 86 -5.05 -10.78 -5.13
N HIS A 87 -6.37 -11.00 -5.28
CA HIS A 87 -6.95 -12.34 -5.39
C HIS A 87 -6.38 -13.10 -6.58
N ALA A 88 -6.45 -12.50 -7.78
CA ALA A 88 -5.95 -13.14 -8.99
C ALA A 88 -4.45 -13.46 -8.88
N THR A 89 -3.68 -12.61 -8.20
CA THR A 89 -2.27 -12.85 -7.93
C THR A 89 -2.07 -14.01 -6.96
N LEU A 90 -2.81 -14.08 -5.86
CA LEU A 90 -2.71 -15.20 -4.93
C LEU A 90 -3.13 -16.51 -5.57
N ASP A 91 -4.27 -16.55 -6.28
CA ASP A 91 -4.73 -17.76 -6.99
C ASP A 91 -3.67 -18.29 -7.96
N ARG A 92 -3.02 -17.39 -8.69
CA ARG A 92 -1.93 -17.75 -9.60
C ARG A 92 -0.70 -18.26 -8.86
N LEU A 93 -0.35 -17.67 -7.72
CA LEU A 93 0.84 -18.04 -6.94
C LEU A 93 0.64 -19.35 -6.16
N THR A 94 -0.55 -19.61 -5.63
CA THR A 94 -0.89 -20.83 -4.89
C THR A 94 -1.14 -22.01 -5.83
N GLY A 95 -1.66 -21.72 -7.03
CA GLY A 95 -1.95 -22.74 -8.04
C GLY A 95 -3.02 -23.74 -7.55
N PRO A 96 -3.15 -24.90 -8.22
CA PRO A 96 -4.25 -25.84 -7.96
C PRO A 96 -4.03 -26.72 -6.71
N SER A 97 -2.84 -26.70 -6.12
CA SER A 97 -2.47 -27.62 -5.02
C SER A 97 -2.60 -27.01 -3.63
N VAL A 98 -2.83 -25.69 -3.55
CA VAL A 98 -2.95 -24.97 -2.29
C VAL A 98 -4.28 -24.22 -2.32
N SER A 99 -5.16 -24.56 -1.37
CA SER A 99 -6.35 -23.78 -1.08
C SER A 99 -6.03 -22.63 -0.14
N TRP A 100 -6.65 -21.48 -0.34
CA TRP A 100 -6.52 -20.35 0.58
C TRP A 100 -7.87 -19.64 0.73
N GLU A 101 -8.04 -18.99 1.87
CA GLU A 101 -9.16 -18.10 2.18
C GLU A 101 -8.66 -16.95 3.06
N PHE A 102 -9.44 -15.89 3.17
CA PHE A 102 -9.12 -14.85 4.15
C PHE A 102 -9.43 -15.32 5.56
N HIS A 103 -8.40 -15.43 6.37
CA HIS A 103 -8.56 -15.58 7.81
C HIS A 103 -9.22 -14.33 8.45
N HIS A 104 -8.81 -13.15 7.99
CA HIS A 104 -9.40 -11.87 8.34
C HIS A 104 -9.28 -10.93 7.14
N ARG A 105 -10.35 -10.21 6.82
CA ARG A 105 -10.39 -9.25 5.71
C ARG A 105 -11.12 -7.99 6.14
N GLU A 106 -10.51 -6.85 5.85
CA GLU A 106 -11.13 -5.55 5.98
C GLU A 106 -10.90 -4.74 4.71
N GLN A 107 -11.81 -3.82 4.41
CA GLN A 107 -11.75 -3.00 3.20
C GLN A 107 -10.57 -2.03 3.24
N ALA A 108 -9.89 -1.86 2.10
CA ALA A 108 -8.93 -0.78 1.90
C ALA A 108 -9.68 0.55 1.69
N LEU A 109 -9.39 1.54 2.54
CA LEU A 109 -10.09 2.82 2.52
C LEU A 109 -9.38 3.84 1.65
N THR A 110 -10.15 4.75 1.07
CA THR A 110 -9.63 5.92 0.36
C THR A 110 -10.48 7.14 0.68
N ALA A 111 -9.87 8.32 0.59
CA ALA A 111 -10.55 9.60 0.74
C ALA A 111 -10.09 10.57 -0.38
N PRO A 112 -10.96 11.45 -0.88
CA PRO A 112 -10.59 12.41 -1.92
C PRO A 112 -9.54 13.41 -1.43
N VAL A 113 -8.48 13.57 -2.22
CA VAL A 113 -7.37 14.52 -1.94
C VAL A 113 -7.76 15.98 -2.15
N ASP A 114 -8.88 16.22 -2.83
CA ASP A 114 -9.49 17.54 -3.09
C ASP A 114 -10.65 17.84 -2.12
N SER A 115 -10.82 17.04 -1.07
CA SER A 115 -11.90 17.24 -0.11
C SER A 115 -11.74 18.54 0.71
N PRO A 116 -12.86 19.22 1.06
CA PRO A 116 -12.81 20.40 1.92
C PRO A 116 -12.18 20.14 3.30
N THR A 117 -12.31 18.91 3.81
CA THR A 117 -11.70 18.50 5.08
C THR A 117 -10.18 18.47 4.96
N TYR A 118 -9.65 17.84 3.91
CA TYR A 118 -8.21 17.81 3.67
C TYR A 118 -7.62 19.21 3.48
N ALA A 119 -8.31 20.07 2.71
CA ALA A 119 -7.90 21.46 2.54
C ALA A 119 -7.80 22.24 3.86
N LYS A 120 -8.74 22.03 4.80
CA LYS A 120 -8.71 22.64 6.13
C LYS A 120 -7.57 22.11 6.99
N LEU A 121 -7.27 20.80 6.93
CA LEU A 121 -6.15 20.20 7.66
C LEU A 121 -4.82 20.78 7.18
N ARG A 122 -4.62 20.86 5.86
CA ARG A 122 -3.46 21.51 5.24
C ARG A 122 -3.30 22.96 5.71
N ALA A 123 -4.36 23.77 5.57
CA ALA A 123 -4.32 25.18 5.97
C ALA A 123 -4.04 25.37 7.48
N ALA A 124 -4.46 24.42 8.33
CA ALA A 124 -4.15 24.46 9.75
C ALA A 124 -2.65 24.23 10.00
N VAL A 125 -2.02 23.25 9.34
CA VAL A 125 -0.57 23.01 9.46
C VAL A 125 0.22 24.23 8.99
N GLU A 126 -0.08 24.72 7.78
CA GLU A 126 0.61 25.87 7.16
C GLU A 126 0.42 27.18 7.94
N ARG A 127 -0.66 27.30 8.72
CA ARG A 127 -0.84 28.46 9.61
C ARG A 127 0.17 28.49 10.75
N PHE A 128 0.55 27.34 11.29
CA PHE A 128 1.48 27.25 12.43
C PHE A 128 2.93 27.06 11.99
N ASP A 129 3.15 26.51 10.81
CA ASP A 129 4.45 26.39 10.16
C ASP A 129 4.31 26.80 8.68
N PRO A 130 4.56 28.08 8.36
CA PRO A 130 4.41 28.60 6.99
C PRO A 130 5.36 27.96 5.97
N ASP A 131 6.44 27.32 6.42
CA ASP A 131 7.41 26.63 5.56
C ASP A 131 7.06 25.14 5.40
N ALA A 132 6.03 24.64 6.10
CA ALA A 132 5.60 23.24 6.01
C ALA A 132 4.90 22.93 4.69
N HIS A 133 5.17 21.74 4.15
CA HIS A 133 4.50 21.21 2.97
C HIS A 133 3.64 20.00 3.33
N THR A 134 2.32 20.16 3.26
CA THR A 134 1.38 19.06 3.59
C THR A 134 1.18 18.14 2.39
N VAL A 135 1.55 16.87 2.54
CA VAL A 135 1.46 15.83 1.51
C VAL A 135 0.34 14.84 1.86
N PRO A 136 -0.52 14.43 0.90
CA PRO A 136 -1.49 13.36 1.13
C PRO A 136 -0.77 12.06 1.46
N TYR A 137 -1.27 11.30 2.43
CA TYR A 137 -0.59 10.08 2.88
C TYR A 137 -1.53 8.87 2.82
N CYS A 138 -1.13 7.85 2.08
CA CYS A 138 -1.75 6.52 2.12
C CYS A 138 -0.94 5.65 3.08
N MET A 139 -1.57 5.20 4.16
CA MET A 139 -0.91 4.36 5.16
C MET A 139 -1.02 2.88 4.76
N SER A 140 0.08 2.13 4.86
CA SER A 140 0.07 0.67 4.65
C SER A 140 -0.53 -0.11 5.84
N GLY A 141 -0.70 0.55 6.98
CA GLY A 141 -1.32 0.05 8.20
C GLY A 141 -2.85 0.06 8.16
N GLY A 142 -3.45 -0.68 9.09
CA GLY A 142 -4.88 -0.58 9.38
C GLY A 142 -5.14 0.43 10.50
N THR A 143 -6.25 1.14 10.43
CA THR A 143 -6.72 2.07 11.48
C THR A 143 -8.20 1.84 11.76
N ASP A 144 -8.67 2.36 12.90
CA ASP A 144 -10.09 2.30 13.29
C ASP A 144 -11.03 3.05 12.33
N ALA A 145 -10.47 3.83 11.38
CA ALA A 145 -11.22 4.46 10.28
C ALA A 145 -12.11 3.45 9.54
N LYS A 146 -11.72 2.17 9.51
CA LYS A 146 -12.47 1.07 8.87
C LYS A 146 -13.86 0.85 9.47
N GLN A 147 -14.07 1.22 10.73
CA GLN A 147 -15.39 1.11 11.35
C GLN A 147 -16.36 2.19 10.87
N PHE A 148 -15.86 3.29 10.28
CA PHE A 148 -16.68 4.38 9.76
C PHE A 148 -17.05 4.24 8.28
N SER A 149 -16.57 3.20 7.59
CA SER A 149 -16.91 2.94 6.19
C SER A 149 -18.12 2.01 6.02
N ARG A 150 -18.78 1.66 7.13
CA ARG A 150 -19.96 0.78 7.19
C ARG A 150 -21.24 1.57 7.31
#